data_AF-A0A9P6S4H2-F1
#
_entry.id   AF-A0A9P6S4H2-F1
#
_cell.length_a   1.000
_cell.length_b   1.000
_cell.length_c   1.000
_cell.angle_alpha   90.00
_cell.angle_beta   90.00
_cell.angle_gamma   90.00
#
_symmetry.space_group_name_H-M   'P 1'
#
loop_
_entity.id
_entity.type
_entity.pdbx_description
1 polymer ?
#
loop_
_entity_poly.entity_id
_entity_poly.type
_entity_poly.pdbx_seq_one_letter_code
_entity_poly.pdbx_strand_id
1 'polypeptide(L)'
;MEIFNKFALIQDAEVQAANKGPLITDHIARWIKHHEEHLQANGANGHYVGDKVTLADVKTEYVISMILGVSGEELVSESKTPAIWRVREEMNKVEGIAVWKASEEYKSLDKENFEFLAY
;
A
#
# COMPACT_ATOMS: atom_id res chain seq x y z
N MET A 1 -13.89 10.85 5.41
CA MET A 1 -14.46 11.25 4.09
C MET A 1 -13.72 12.42 3.45
N GLU A 2 -13.13 13.37 4.20
CA GLU A 2 -12.44 14.53 3.59
C GLU A 2 -11.23 14.19 2.72
N ILE A 3 -10.43 13.18 3.07
CA ILE A 3 -9.27 12.74 2.26
C ILE A 3 -9.71 12.25 0.88
N PHE A 4 -10.75 11.41 0.79
CA PHE A 4 -11.27 10.93 -0.49
C PHE A 4 -11.81 12.07 -1.37
N ASN A 5 -12.52 13.03 -0.77
CA ASN A 5 -13.03 14.19 -1.50
C ASN A 5 -11.90 15.12 -2.01
N LYS A 6 -10.82 15.25 -1.25
CA LYS A 6 -9.71 16.16 -1.56
C LYS A 6 -8.70 15.56 -2.53
N PHE A 7 -8.53 14.24 -2.53
CA PHE A 7 -7.45 13.57 -3.28
C PHE A 7 -7.94 12.62 -4.36
N ALA A 8 -9.16 12.08 -4.27
CA ALA A 8 -9.56 10.91 -5.06
C ALA A 8 -10.85 11.09 -5.88
N LEU A 9 -11.69 12.10 -5.60
CA LEU A 9 -12.87 12.44 -6.42
C LEU A 9 -12.62 13.54 -7.46
N ILE A 10 -11.37 13.99 -7.60
CA ILE A 10 -11.02 15.08 -8.52
C ILE A 10 -10.54 14.47 -9.83
N GLN A 11 -11.25 14.73 -10.94
CA GLN A 11 -10.88 14.23 -12.29
C GLN A 11 -9.96 15.20 -13.07
N ASP A 12 -9.64 16.36 -12.48
CA ASP A 12 -8.74 17.34 -13.07
C ASP A 12 -7.28 16.93 -12.90
N ALA A 13 -6.58 16.68 -14.01
CA ALA A 13 -5.20 16.20 -14.02
C ALA A 13 -4.20 17.17 -13.38
N GLU A 14 -4.41 18.49 -13.48
CA GLU A 14 -3.52 19.48 -12.84
C GLU A 14 -3.68 19.46 -11.32
N VAL A 15 -4.93 19.34 -10.85
CA VAL A 15 -5.21 19.25 -9.42
C VAL A 15 -4.71 17.92 -8.84
N GLN A 16 -4.86 16.82 -9.59
CA GLN A 16 -4.30 15.51 -9.22
C GLN A 16 -2.77 15.57 -9.09
N ALA A 17 -2.07 16.17 -10.06
CA ALA A 17 -0.62 16.35 -10.01
C ALA A 17 -0.18 17.25 -8.84
N ALA A 18 -0.91 18.34 -8.58
CA ALA A 18 -0.65 19.23 -7.45
C ALA A 18 -0.85 18.53 -6.09
N ASN A 19 -1.78 17.58 -6.03
CA ASN A 19 -2.14 16.84 -4.83
C ASN A 19 -1.22 15.64 -4.52
N LYS A 20 -0.44 15.17 -5.50
CA LYS A 20 0.54 14.06 -5.32
C LYS A 20 1.52 14.36 -4.19
N GLY A 21 2.09 15.57 -4.17
CA GLY A 21 3.07 15.97 -3.16
C GLY A 21 2.52 15.87 -1.74
N PRO A 22 1.43 16.59 -1.41
CA PRO A 22 0.79 16.51 -0.09
C PRO A 22 0.32 15.10 0.29
N LEU A 23 -0.22 14.31 -0.65
CA LEU A 23 -0.60 12.91 -0.38
C LEU A 23 0.61 12.10 0.10
N ILE A 24 1.76 12.26 -0.56
CA ILE A 24 2.99 11.58 -0.19
C ILE A 24 3.51 12.09 1.16
N THR A 25 3.68 13.40 1.32
CA THR A 25 4.35 13.97 2.50
C THR A 25 3.51 13.87 3.77
N ASP A 26 2.20 14.07 3.67
CA ASP A 26 1.34 14.25 4.85
C ASP A 26 0.68 12.95 5.28
N HIS A 27 0.51 12.01 4.35
CA HIS A 27 -0.21 10.76 4.59
C HIS A 27 0.68 9.53 4.40
N ILE A 28 1.21 9.30 3.19
CA ILE A 28 1.97 8.06 2.90
C ILE A 28 3.24 7.98 3.73
N ALA A 29 4.03 9.05 3.81
CA ALA A 29 5.28 9.07 4.58
C ALA A 29 5.05 8.79 6.09
N ARG A 30 3.96 9.35 6.67
CA ARG A 30 3.61 9.09 8.07
C ARG A 30 3.15 7.65 8.28
N TRP A 31 2.35 7.13 7.35
CA TRP A 31 1.92 5.73 7.38
C TRP A 31 3.13 4.79 7.35
N ILE A 32 4.05 4.99 6.39
CA ILE A 32 5.29 4.19 6.27
C ILE A 32 6.07 4.22 7.58
N LYS A 33 6.31 5.42 8.13
CA LYS A 33 7.08 5.56 9.38
C LYS A 33 6.46 4.75 10.52
N HIS A 34 5.18 4.95 10.82
CA HIS A 34 4.54 4.28 11.97
C HIS A 34 4.43 2.77 11.79
N HIS A 35 4.13 2.32 10.57
CA HIS A 35 3.93 0.90 10.30
C HIS A 35 5.26 0.13 10.25
N GLU A 36 6.32 0.73 9.71
CA GLU A 36 7.66 0.16 9.77
C GLU A 36 8.15 0.07 11.23
N GLU A 37 8.01 1.14 12.02
CA GLU A 37 8.36 1.15 13.46
C GLU A 37 7.61 0.05 14.24
N HIS A 38 6.30 -0.10 14.00
CA HIS A 38 5.48 -1.14 14.64
C HIS A 38 5.95 -2.56 14.28
N LEU A 39 6.19 -2.83 13.00
CA LEU A 39 6.62 -4.15 12.53
C LEU A 39 8.03 -4.49 13.02
N GLN A 40 8.94 -3.51 13.06
CA GLN A 40 10.27 -3.68 13.64
C GLN A 40 10.19 -4.03 15.14
N ALA A 41 9.30 -3.37 15.90
CA ALA A 41 9.08 -3.69 17.31
C ALA A 41 8.51 -5.12 17.52
N ASN A 42 7.80 -5.67 16.52
CA ASN A 42 7.34 -7.07 16.50
C ASN A 42 8.42 -8.05 15.96
N GLY A 43 9.68 -7.62 15.87
CA GLY A 43 10.80 -8.45 15.39
C GLY A 43 10.88 -8.62 13.87
N ALA A 44 10.15 -7.79 13.11
CA ALA A 44 10.16 -7.77 11.64
C ALA A 44 9.92 -9.16 11.00
N ASN A 45 9.08 -9.98 11.62
CA ASN A 45 8.84 -11.36 11.20
C ASN A 45 7.89 -11.51 9.99
N GLY A 46 7.38 -10.40 9.45
CA GLY A 46 6.43 -10.40 8.33
C GLY A 46 4.95 -10.43 8.74
N HIS A 47 4.65 -10.28 10.03
CA HIS A 47 3.28 -10.25 10.54
C HIS A 47 3.04 -9.06 11.47
N TYR A 48 1.85 -8.45 11.39
CA TYR A 48 1.45 -7.35 12.27
C TYR A 48 1.18 -7.79 13.71
N VAL A 49 0.70 -9.02 13.91
CA VAL A 49 0.27 -9.54 15.20
C VAL A 49 0.78 -10.96 15.36
N GLY A 50 1.70 -11.16 16.31
CA GLY A 50 2.29 -12.48 16.56
C GLY A 50 3.05 -12.98 15.33
N ASP A 51 2.82 -14.23 14.96
CA ASP A 51 3.53 -14.98 13.92
C ASP A 51 2.58 -15.59 12.86
N LYS A 52 1.40 -15.01 12.68
CA LYS A 52 0.36 -15.54 11.79
C LYS A 52 -0.22 -14.44 10.90
N VAL A 53 -0.72 -14.86 9.75
CA VAL A 53 -1.48 -14.01 8.85
C VAL A 53 -2.78 -13.56 9.53
N THR A 54 -3.03 -12.26 9.49
CA THR A 54 -4.24 -11.60 9.97
C THR A 54 -4.80 -10.66 8.90
N LEU A 55 -5.98 -10.10 9.17
CA LEU A 55 -6.58 -9.09 8.30
C LEU A 55 -5.68 -7.83 8.17
N ALA A 56 -4.86 -7.53 9.17
CA ALA A 56 -3.94 -6.39 9.13
C ALA A 56 -2.85 -6.58 8.06
N ASP A 57 -2.36 -7.80 7.88
CA ASP A 57 -1.36 -8.13 6.86
C ASP A 57 -1.97 -8.01 5.45
N VAL A 58 -3.19 -8.54 5.26
CA VAL A 58 -3.93 -8.42 3.99
C VAL A 58 -4.18 -6.96 3.62
N LYS A 59 -4.64 -6.14 4.57
CA LYS A 59 -4.87 -4.70 4.34
C LYS A 59 -3.58 -3.96 4.07
N THR A 60 -2.50 -4.33 4.74
CA THR A 60 -1.19 -3.73 4.51
C THR A 60 -0.67 -4.05 3.11
N GLU A 61 -0.77 -5.31 2.67
CA GLU A 61 -0.35 -5.70 1.33
C GLU A 61 -1.11 -4.95 0.22
N TYR A 62 -2.40 -4.70 0.42
CA TYR A 62 -3.19 -3.85 -0.46
C TYR A 62 -2.66 -2.40 -0.48
N VAL A 63 -2.38 -1.82 0.68
CA VAL A 63 -1.83 -0.46 0.80
C VAL A 63 -0.43 -0.37 0.16
N ILE A 64 0.43 -1.38 0.34
CA ILE A 64 1.74 -1.45 -0.32
C ILE A 64 1.57 -1.42 -1.83
N SER A 65 0.64 -2.20 -2.39
CA SER A 65 0.40 -2.22 -3.84
C SER A 65 -0.07 -0.86 -4.37
N MET A 66 -0.93 -0.15 -3.64
CA MET A 66 -1.31 1.23 -3.99
C MET A 66 -0.12 2.20 -3.94
N ILE A 67 0.71 2.15 -2.90
CA ILE A 67 1.91 3.00 -2.79
C ILE A 67 2.87 2.71 -3.95
N LEU A 68 3.11 1.43 -4.26
CA LEU A 68 3.98 1.02 -5.34
C LEU A 68 3.48 1.51 -6.71
N GLY A 69 2.17 1.54 -6.98
CA GLY A 69 1.71 2.12 -8.25
C GLY A 69 1.84 3.64 -8.32
N VAL A 70 1.77 4.35 -7.18
CA VAL A 70 1.93 5.81 -7.13
C VAL A 70 3.40 6.27 -7.20
N SER A 71 4.30 5.52 -6.57
CA SER A 71 5.71 5.92 -6.40
C SER A 71 6.73 4.96 -7.00
N GLY A 72 6.31 3.84 -7.58
CA GLY A 72 7.20 2.70 -7.73
C GLY A 72 7.80 2.30 -6.37
N GLU A 73 9.02 1.78 -6.40
CA GLU A 73 9.80 1.40 -5.22
C GLU A 73 10.47 2.57 -4.49
N GLU A 74 10.13 3.82 -4.84
CA GLU A 74 10.75 5.00 -4.23
C GLU A 74 10.42 5.13 -2.73
N LEU A 75 9.21 4.76 -2.31
CA LEU A 75 8.77 4.91 -0.92
C LEU A 75 8.79 3.59 -0.15
N VAL A 76 8.46 2.48 -0.82
CA VAL A 76 8.39 1.14 -0.22
C VAL A 76 9.25 0.19 -1.05
N SER A 77 10.29 -0.36 -0.44
CA SER A 77 11.18 -1.36 -1.03
C SER A 77 11.91 -2.12 0.09
N GLU A 78 12.54 -3.23 -0.25
CA GLU A 78 13.36 -4.00 0.70
C GLU A 78 14.41 -3.13 1.40
N SER A 79 15.07 -2.25 0.64
CA SER A 79 16.15 -1.39 1.15
C SER A 79 15.68 -0.23 2.03
N LYS A 80 14.43 0.24 1.85
CA LYS A 80 13.90 1.45 2.52
C LYS A 80 12.97 1.12 3.69
N THR A 81 12.20 0.06 3.54
CA THR A 81 11.15 -0.34 4.48
C THR A 81 11.17 -1.86 4.65
N PRO A 82 12.27 -2.44 5.18
CA PRO A 82 12.49 -3.89 5.18
C PRO A 82 11.40 -4.66 5.93
N ALA A 83 10.85 -4.15 7.04
CA ALA A 83 9.82 -4.87 7.79
C ALA A 83 8.47 -4.84 7.06
N ILE A 84 8.08 -3.70 6.48
CA ILE A 84 6.91 -3.63 5.59
C ILE A 84 7.10 -4.54 4.37
N TRP A 85 8.28 -4.54 3.77
CA TRP A 85 8.60 -5.40 2.62
C TRP A 85 8.47 -6.88 2.99
N ARG A 86 8.91 -7.25 4.19
CA ARG A 86 8.77 -8.62 4.70
C ARG A 86 7.31 -9.06 4.79
N VAL A 87 6.38 -8.18 5.16
CA VAL A 87 4.94 -8.49 5.13
C VAL A 87 4.49 -8.85 3.71
N ARG A 88 4.90 -8.05 2.71
CA ARG A 88 4.59 -8.35 1.29
C ARG A 88 5.14 -9.71 0.86
N GLU A 89 6.37 -10.03 1.24
CA GLU A 89 6.98 -11.33 0.93
C GLU A 89 6.18 -12.50 1.53
N GLU A 90 5.81 -12.43 2.81
CA GLU A 90 5.02 -13.48 3.45
C GLU A 90 3.61 -13.58 2.84
N MET A 91 2.97 -12.45 2.54
CA MET A 91 1.65 -12.43 1.91
C MET A 91 1.67 -13.02 0.49
N ASN A 92 2.76 -12.84 -0.27
CA ASN A 92 2.91 -13.43 -1.60
C ASN A 92 3.06 -14.95 -1.57
N LYS A 93 3.37 -15.57 -0.42
CA LYS A 93 3.39 -17.03 -0.23
C LYS A 93 2.01 -17.61 0.04
N VAL A 94 1.03 -16.78 0.38
CA VAL A 94 -0.35 -17.24 0.65
C VAL A 94 -1.03 -17.55 -0.67
N GLU A 95 -1.30 -18.83 -0.93
CA GLU A 95 -1.89 -19.32 -2.19
C GLU A 95 -3.17 -18.56 -2.58
N GLY A 96 -4.08 -18.34 -1.63
CA GLY A 96 -5.32 -17.61 -1.89
C GLY A 96 -5.11 -16.16 -2.35
N ILE A 97 -4.04 -15.50 -1.90
CA ILE A 97 -3.68 -14.14 -2.35
C ILE A 97 -3.10 -14.19 -3.76
N ALA A 98 -2.26 -15.19 -4.07
CA ALA A 98 -1.72 -15.37 -5.41
C ALA A 98 -2.86 -15.65 -6.43
N VAL A 99 -3.79 -16.54 -6.08
CA VAL A 99 -4.98 -16.85 -6.89
C VAL A 99 -5.85 -15.60 -7.08
N TRP A 100 -6.11 -14.84 -6.01
CA TRP A 100 -6.87 -13.60 -6.07
C TRP A 100 -6.23 -12.58 -7.01
N LYS A 101 -4.93 -12.30 -6.86
CA LYS A 101 -4.18 -11.36 -7.72
C LYS A 101 -4.15 -11.77 -9.19
N ALA A 102 -4.24 -13.06 -9.48
CA ALA A 102 -4.29 -13.57 -10.85
C ALA A 102 -5.69 -13.41 -11.51
N SER A 103 -6.74 -13.18 -10.72
CA SER A 103 -8.12 -13.07 -11.21
C SER A 103 -8.36 -11.81 -12.03
N GLU A 104 -9.33 -11.86 -12.95
CA GLU A 104 -9.76 -10.70 -13.73
C GLU A 104 -10.44 -9.64 -12.85
N GLU A 105 -11.14 -10.07 -11.81
CA GLU A 105 -11.78 -9.17 -10.84
C GLU A 105 -10.73 -8.30 -10.13
N TYR A 106 -9.67 -8.92 -9.62
CA TYR A 106 -8.58 -8.16 -9.00
C TYR A 106 -7.95 -7.18 -9.99
N LYS A 107 -7.64 -7.60 -11.23
CA LYS A 107 -7.03 -6.72 -12.23
C LYS A 107 -7.93 -5.53 -12.58
N SER A 108 -9.25 -5.73 -12.66
CA SER A 108 -10.21 -4.64 -12.86
C SER A 108 -10.18 -3.66 -11.70
N LEU A 109 -10.28 -4.18 -10.46
CA LEU A 109 -10.27 -3.35 -9.27
C LEU A 109 -8.94 -2.60 -9.10
N ASP A 110 -7.81 -3.26 -9.32
CA ASP A 110 -6.47 -2.67 -9.23
C ASP A 110 -6.33 -1.52 -10.23
N LYS A 111 -6.77 -1.71 -11.47
CA LYS A 111 -6.82 -0.66 -12.49
C LYS A 111 -7.73 0.50 -12.06
N GLU A 112 -8.96 0.22 -11.64
CA GLU A 112 -9.92 1.24 -11.18
C GLU A 112 -9.38 2.03 -9.98
N ASN A 113 -8.64 1.38 -9.08
CA ASN A 113 -8.01 2.05 -7.94
C ASN A 113 -6.92 3.03 -8.38
N PHE A 114 -6.11 2.68 -9.39
CA PHE A 114 -5.12 3.61 -9.93
C PHE A 114 -5.77 4.77 -10.67
N GLU A 115 -6.77 4.50 -11.50
CA GLU A 115 -7.55 5.56 -12.18
C GLU A 115 -8.21 6.50 -11.16
N PHE A 116 -8.76 5.96 -10.07
CA PHE A 116 -9.32 6.72 -8.96
C PHE A 116 -8.29 7.56 -8.21
N LEU A 117 -7.04 7.09 -8.13
CA LEU A 117 -5.92 7.81 -7.53
C LEU A 117 -5.17 8.73 -8.51
N ALA A 118 -5.66 8.84 -9.75
CA ALA A 118 -5.04 9.64 -10.82
C ALA A 118 -3.71 9.10 -11.39
N TYR A 119 -3.57 7.78 -11.46
CA TYR A 119 -2.41 7.08 -12.01
C TYR A 119 -2.77 6.17 -13.18
#